data_AF-A0A6B2X2Q7-F1
#
_entry.id   AF-A0A6B2X2Q7-F1
#
_cell.length_a   1.000
_cell.length_b   1.000
_cell.length_c   1.000
_cell.angle_alpha   90.00
_cell.angle_beta   90.00
_cell.angle_gamma   90.00
#
_symmetry.space_group_name_H-M   'P 1'
#
loop_
_entity.id
_entity.type
_entity.pdbx_description
1 polymer ?
#
loop_
_entity_poly.entity_id
_entity_poly.type
_entity_poly.pdbx_seq_one_letter_code
_entity_poly.pdbx_strand_id
1 'polypeptide(L)'
;MTVADLDMRLGSAELTEWMAYEKITGPLGRRRHDIQAATIASTVANANRGKGRKFEVRDFLPAYGLNRQGPQEMLAAIRGINRSMGGDEHGRRDD
;
A
#
# COMPACT_ATOMS: atom_id res chain seq x y z
N MET A 1 -0.40 15.53 -18.72
CA MET A 1 -0.21 14.22 -19.37
C MET A 1 -1.51 13.47 -19.20
N THR A 2 -2.15 13.02 -20.28
CA THR A 2 -3.44 12.32 -20.20
C THR A 2 -3.27 10.81 -20.07
N VAL A 3 -4.33 10.09 -19.71
CA VAL A 3 -4.34 8.62 -19.65
C VAL A 3 -4.10 8.02 -21.04
N ALA A 4 -4.70 8.59 -22.09
CA ALA A 4 -4.50 8.14 -23.47
C ALA A 4 -3.04 8.34 -23.94
N ASP A 5 -2.42 9.46 -23.56
CA ASP A 5 -1.00 9.71 -23.88
C ASP A 5 -0.07 8.73 -23.15
N LEU A 6 -0.41 8.31 -21.92
CA LEU A 6 0.35 7.36 -21.13
C LEU A 6 0.24 5.94 -21.71
N ASP A 7 -0.97 5.51 -22.05
CA ASP A 7 -1.21 4.19 -22.63
C ASP A 7 -0.55 4.05 -24.01
N MET A 8 -0.54 5.12 -24.82
CA MET A 8 0.18 5.14 -26.10
C MET A 8 1.70 5.02 -25.94
N ARG A 9 2.28 5.54 -24.85
CA ARG A 9 3.74 5.65 -24.68
C ARG A 9 4.38 4.51 -23.89
N LEU A 10 3.69 3.99 -22.87
CA LEU A 10 4.17 2.97 -21.94
C LEU A 10 3.43 1.65 -22.14
N GLY A 11 2.15 1.72 -22.52
CA GLY A 11 1.27 0.55 -22.63
C GLY A 11 0.76 0.05 -21.26
N SER A 12 -0.32 -0.72 -21.31
CA SER A 12 -1.04 -1.22 -20.13
C SER A 12 -0.20 -2.12 -19.21
N ALA A 13 0.71 -2.92 -19.77
CA ALA A 13 1.59 -3.79 -19.01
C ALA A 13 2.57 -2.99 -18.15
N GLU A 14 3.27 -2.01 -18.74
CA GLU A 14 4.21 -1.17 -18.02
C GLU A 14 3.48 -0.30 -16.97
N LEU A 15 2.29 0.23 -17.30
CA LEU A 15 1.47 0.95 -16.32
C LEU A 15 1.09 0.06 -15.12
N THR A 16 0.80 -1.22 -15.36
CA THR A 16 0.50 -2.18 -14.30
C THR A 16 1.73 -2.46 -13.42
N GLU A 17 2.91 -2.56 -14.03
CA GLU A 17 4.18 -2.70 -13.31
C GLU A 17 4.47 -1.47 -12.44
N TRP A 18 4.23 -0.26 -12.96
CA TRP A 18 4.35 0.99 -12.20
C TRP A 18 3.37 1.04 -11.01
N MET A 19 2.12 0.58 -11.19
CA MET A 19 1.17 0.46 -10.09
C MET A 19 1.63 -0.55 -9.02
N ALA A 20 2.21 -1.68 -9.44
CA ALA A 20 2.74 -2.67 -8.50
C ALA A 20 3.97 -2.14 -7.75
N TYR A 21 4.87 -1.45 -8.45
CA TYR A 21 6.04 -0.81 -7.87
C TYR A 21 5.64 0.26 -6.85
N GLU A 22 4.67 1.12 -7.15
CA GLU A 22 4.16 2.15 -6.25
C GLU A 22 3.56 1.52 -4.97
N LYS A 23 2.76 0.45 -5.09
CA LYS A 23 2.20 -0.25 -3.92
C LYS A 23 3.27 -0.77 -2.96
N ILE A 24 4.44 -1.16 -3.49
CA ILE A 24 5.55 -1.69 -2.70
C ILE A 24 6.40 -0.55 -2.12
N THR A 25 6.69 0.46 -2.93
CA THR A 25 7.69 1.48 -2.62
C THR A 25 7.12 2.75 -2.00
N GLY A 26 5.80 2.91 -2.03
CA GLY A 26 5.09 4.14 -1.72
C GLY A 26 4.87 5.00 -2.96
N PRO A 27 4.23 6.18 -2.82
CA PRO A 27 3.98 7.10 -3.91
C PRO A 27 5.26 7.32 -4.71
N LEU A 28 5.15 7.29 -6.04
CA LEU A 28 6.29 7.51 -6.96
C LEU A 28 6.92 8.88 -6.68
N GLY A 29 7.92 8.87 -5.80
CA GLY A 29 8.41 10.04 -5.10
C GLY A 29 9.52 9.65 -4.13
N ARG A 30 10.27 10.64 -3.63
CA ARG A 30 11.44 10.32 -2.79
C ARG A 30 10.93 9.91 -1.41
N ARG A 31 10.98 8.61 -1.09
CA ARG A 31 10.83 8.02 0.26
C ARG A 31 11.57 8.81 1.37
N ARG A 32 12.61 9.56 1.00
CA ARG A 32 13.37 10.46 1.88
C ARG A 32 12.60 11.71 2.33
N HIS A 33 11.67 12.24 1.53
CA HIS A 33 10.90 13.43 1.90
C HIS A 33 9.88 13.11 2.99
N ASP A 34 9.26 11.94 2.97
CA ASP A 34 8.39 11.50 4.07
C ASP A 34 9.17 11.37 5.38
N ILE A 35 10.40 10.86 5.33
CA ILE A 35 11.30 10.79 6.50
C ILE A 35 11.65 12.18 7.00
N GLN A 36 11.94 13.14 6.12
CA GLN A 36 12.21 14.52 6.51
C GLN A 36 10.99 15.17 7.15
N ALA A 37 9.81 15.03 6.54
CA ALA A 37 8.55 15.55 7.07
C ALA A 37 8.21 14.91 8.43
N ALA A 38 8.34 13.59 8.54
CA ALA A 38 8.12 12.84 9.78
C ALA A 38 9.12 13.22 10.88
N THR A 39 10.37 13.55 10.50
CA THR A 39 11.39 14.04 11.44
C THR A 39 10.96 15.39 12.02
N ILE A 40 10.57 16.34 11.15
CA ILE A 40 10.08 17.66 11.56
C ILE A 40 8.83 17.51 12.45
N ALA A 41 7.87 16.67 12.04
CA ALA A 41 6.65 16.42 12.81
C ALA A 41 6.94 15.81 14.19
N SER A 42 7.85 14.83 14.26
CA SER A 42 8.29 14.23 15.52
C SER A 42 8.97 15.25 16.43
N THR A 43 9.80 16.14 15.88
CA THR A 43 10.41 17.23 16.66
C THR A 43 9.35 18.18 17.21
N VAL A 44 8.41 18.65 16.38
CA VAL A 44 7.34 19.56 16.80
C VAL A 44 6.42 18.92 17.84
N ALA A 45 6.01 17.66 17.64
CA ALA A 45 5.14 16.94 18.56
C ALA A 45 5.80 16.72 19.92
N ASN A 46 7.09 16.37 19.94
CA ASN A 46 7.82 16.19 21.19
C ASN A 46 8.12 17.51 21.91
N ALA A 47 8.33 18.61 21.18
CA ALA A 47 8.51 19.94 21.76
C ALA A 47 7.24 20.44 22.48
N ASN A 48 6.07 20.08 21.98
CA ASN A 48 4.76 20.49 22.53
C ASN A 48 4.12 19.44 23.46
N ARG A 49 4.83 18.35 23.76
CA ARG A 49 4.29 17.21 24.51
C ARG A 49 4.31 17.47 26.02
N GLY A 50 3.24 17.10 26.70
CA GLY A 50 3.17 17.01 28.17
C GLY A 50 3.84 15.74 28.73
N LYS A 51 3.42 15.29 29.92
CA LYS A 51 3.86 13.99 30.45
C LYS A 51 3.17 12.86 29.67
N GLY A 52 3.93 11.91 29.12
CA GLY A 52 3.38 10.81 28.32
C GLY A 52 4.42 10.13 27.42
N ARG A 53 3.96 9.28 26.49
CA ARG A 53 4.82 8.61 25.49
C ARG A 53 5.55 9.63 24.60
N LYS A 54 6.83 9.39 24.26
CA LYS A 54 7.56 10.16 23.24
C LYS A 54 7.11 9.70 21.84
N PHE A 55 6.92 10.64 20.92
CA PHE A 55 6.58 10.30 19.54
C PHE A 55 7.83 10.04 18.71
N GLU A 56 7.92 8.88 18.10
CA GLU A 56 9.04 8.51 17.23
C GLU A 56 8.75 8.91 15.78
N VAL A 57 9.79 9.01 14.95
CA VAL A 57 9.64 9.35 13.52
C VAL A 57 8.69 8.38 12.81
N ARG A 58 8.75 7.09 13.16
CA ARG A 58 7.86 6.06 12.59
C ARG A 58 6.38 6.26 12.90
N ASP A 59 6.03 7.01 13.95
CA ASP A 59 4.62 7.33 14.26
C ASP A 59 4.01 8.28 13.21
N PHE A 60 4.83 8.97 12.41
CA PHE A 60 4.41 9.94 11.39
C PHE A 60 4.73 9.48 9.96
N LEU A 61 5.21 8.25 9.78
CA LEU A 61 5.48 7.69 8.46
C LEU A 61 4.27 6.87 7.98
N PRO A 62 3.86 7.01 6.71
CA PRO A 62 2.88 6.09 6.14
C PRO A 62 3.44 4.66 6.09
N ALA A 63 2.59 3.68 6.38
CA ALA A 63 2.94 2.27 6.25
C ALA A 63 2.92 1.88 4.76
N TYR A 64 4.09 1.94 4.12
CA TYR A 64 4.27 1.46 2.76
C TYR A 64 4.62 -0.02 2.74
N GLY A 65 4.05 -0.74 1.77
CA GLY A 65 4.21 -2.18 1.62
C GLY A 65 2.88 -2.90 1.70
N LEU A 66 2.82 -4.06 1.05
CA LEU A 66 1.67 -4.95 1.10
C LEU A 66 1.36 -5.26 2.57
N ASN A 67 0.20 -4.84 3.05
CA ASN A 67 -0.44 -5.52 4.16
C ASN A 67 -0.45 -7.00 3.77
N ARG A 68 0.41 -7.80 4.40
CA ARG A 68 0.46 -9.23 4.13
C ARG A 68 -0.89 -9.77 4.53
N GLN A 69 -1.72 -10.07 3.54
CA GLN A 69 -3.03 -10.64 3.76
C GLN A 69 -2.84 -11.92 4.54
N GLY A 70 -3.62 -12.09 5.62
CA GLY A 70 -3.64 -13.35 6.34
C GLY A 70 -4.06 -14.48 5.38
N PRO A 71 -3.73 -15.75 5.67
CA PRO A 71 -4.12 -16.88 4.81
C PRO A 71 -5.61 -16.89 4.45
N GLN A 72 -6.47 -16.51 5.41
CA GLN A 72 -7.93 -16.42 5.24
C GLN A 72 -8.35 -15.27 4.31
N GLU A 73 -7.71 -14.11 4.42
CA GLU A 73 -7.97 -12.95 3.57
C GLU A 73 -7.55 -13.22 2.12
N MET A 74 -6.41 -13.88 1.94
CA MET A 74 -5.93 -14.28 0.63
C MET A 74 -6.86 -15.33 0.00
N LEU A 75 -7.33 -16.30 0.77
CA LEU A 75 -8.34 -17.27 0.31
C LEU A 75 -9.65 -16.57 -0.10
N ALA A 76 -10.13 -15.63 0.71
CA ALA A 76 -11.33 -14.84 0.39
C ALA A 76 -11.17 -14.03 -0.91
N ALA A 77 -10.00 -13.41 -1.12
CA ALA A 77 -9.68 -12.69 -2.35
C ALA A 77 -9.67 -13.62 -3.57
N ILE A 78 -9.02 -14.78 -3.47
CA ILE A 78 -8.99 -15.79 -4.53
C ILE A 78 -10.40 -16.30 -4.86
N ARG A 79 -11.24 -16.55 -3.85
CA ARG A 79 -12.65 -16.95 -4.04
C ARG A 79 -13.48 -15.88 -4.75
N GLY A 80 -13.25 -14.60 -4.44
CA GLY A 80 -13.88 -13.49 -5.15
C GLY A 80 -13.49 -13.46 -6.62
N ILE A 81 -12.19 -13.60 -6.90
CA ILE A 81 -11.63 -13.65 -8.25
C ILE A 81 -12.18 -14.85 -9.03
N ASN A 82 -12.18 -16.05 -8.43
CA ASN A 82 -12.68 -17.28 -9.05
C ASN A 82 -14.15 -17.15 -9.48
N ARG A 83 -15.02 -16.65 -8.57
CA ARG A 83 -16.44 -16.40 -8.89
C ARG A 83 -16.62 -15.36 -9.98
N SER A 84 -15.83 -14.28 -9.98
CA SER A 84 -15.91 -13.25 -11.03
C SER A 84 -15.55 -13.76 -12.42
N MET A 85 -14.75 -14.84 -12.48
CA MET A 85 -14.37 -15.52 -13.72
C MET A 85 -15.26 -16.73 -14.04
N GLY A 86 -16.36 -16.93 -13.28
CA GLY A 86 -17.33 -17.99 -13.51
C GLY A 86 -16.86 -19.39 -13.12
N GLY A 87 -15.84 -19.51 -12.27
CA GLY A 87 -15.37 -20.80 -11.79
C GLY A 87 -16.14 -21.29 -10.56
N ASP A 88 -16.30 -22.61 -10.47
CA ASP A 88 -16.92 -23.30 -9.34
C ASP A 88 -15.85 -23.90 -8.40
N GLU A 89 -16.07 -23.79 -7.09
CA GLU A 89 -15.17 -24.33 -6.07
C GLU A 89 -15.71 -25.69 -5.57
N HIS A 90 -14.99 -26.77 -5.87
CA HIS A 90 -15.29 -28.11 -5.35
C HIS A 90 -14.38 -28.44 -4.16
N GLY A 91 -14.74 -27.95 -2.98
CA GLY A 91 -14.00 -28.17 -1.73
C GLY A 91 -14.91 -28.42 -0.54
N ARG A 92 -14.40 -29.14 0.48
CA ARG A 92 -15.13 -29.48 1.71
C ARG A 92 -15.52 -28.18 2.43
N ARG A 93 -16.81 -28.04 2.74
CA ARG A 93 -17.33 -26.93 3.55
C ARG A 93 -16.83 -27.15 4.98
N ASP A 94 -16.03 -26.22 5.48
CA ASP A 94 -15.75 -26.11 6.90
C ASP A 94 -16.89 -25.26 7.48
N ASP A 95 -17.89 -25.94 8.03
CA ASP A 95 -18.97 -25.39 8.84
C ASP A 95 -18.44 -25.07 10.27
#